data_AF-W6A7Y4-F1
#
_entry.id   AF-W6A7Y4-F1
#
_cell.length_a   1.000
_cell.length_b   1.000
_cell.length_c   1.000
_cell.angle_alpha   90.00
_cell.angle_beta   90.00
_cell.angle_gamma   90.00
#
_symmetry.space_group_name_H-M   'P 1'
#
loop_
_entity.id
_entity.type
_entity.pdbx_description
1 polymer ?
#
loop_
_entity_poly.entity_id
_entity_poly.type
_entity_poly.pdbx_seq_one_letter_code
_entity_poly.pdbx_strand_id
1 'polypeptide(L)'
;MNILGIFKKTFEEIIEYYNNECLQERKIFDQQIKINIDVKEIKEIESTEQFSLLIEKAETIINNLRQENQAQLENESFDVKIFAKNEVILSSANTAIESLAEAFKNVNFLLAEGQINEKFALRKVLSIALNLISKYEQLPNRLKKSQELSNIMDKVKFITNLESIDEILIKSREILVEHNKILSLDHFVNYDALVEEYGWVHDVVKLSKVNAGVIGLLVNVEVFNDILSLNVYTNKQRMV
;
A
#
# COMPACT_ATOMS: atom_id res chain seq x y z
N MET A 1 23.51 -3.50 -5.42
CA MET A 1 22.05 -3.57 -5.72
C MET A 1 21.78 -2.57 -6.84
N ASN A 2 21.19 -3.01 -7.96
CA ASN A 2 20.74 -2.10 -9.02
C ASN A 2 19.27 -1.69 -8.75
N ILE A 3 18.71 -0.80 -9.57
CA ILE A 3 17.36 -0.28 -9.35
C ILE A 3 16.31 -1.39 -9.42
N LEU A 4 16.43 -2.30 -10.40
CA LEU A 4 15.58 -3.48 -10.47
C LEU A 4 15.65 -4.32 -9.17
N GLY A 5 16.83 -4.45 -8.57
CA GLY A 5 17.02 -5.13 -7.29
C GLY A 5 16.31 -4.46 -6.11
N ILE A 6 16.21 -3.13 -6.08
CA ILE A 6 15.40 -2.41 -5.07
C ILE A 6 13.94 -2.80 -5.21
N PHE A 7 13.40 -2.70 -6.42
CA PHE A 7 12.00 -3.01 -6.66
C PHE A 7 11.66 -4.48 -6.42
N LYS A 8 12.54 -5.42 -6.80
CA LYS A 8 12.39 -6.85 -6.51
C LYS A 8 12.33 -7.12 -5.01
N LYS A 9 13.24 -6.51 -4.24
CA LYS A 9 13.29 -6.62 -2.78
C LYS A 9 11.99 -6.09 -2.16
N THR A 10 11.59 -4.86 -2.49
CA THR A 10 10.36 -4.26 -1.96
C THR A 10 9.12 -5.07 -2.35
N PHE A 11 9.07 -5.61 -3.57
CA PHE A 11 7.99 -6.50 -3.98
C PHE A 11 7.94 -7.79 -3.14
N GLU A 12 9.08 -8.45 -2.92
CA GLU A 12 9.20 -9.63 -2.07
C GLU A 12 8.70 -9.33 -0.64
N GLU A 13 9.17 -8.23 -0.05
CA GLU A 13 8.75 -7.77 1.29
C GLU A 13 7.24 -7.50 1.37
N ILE A 14 6.65 -6.86 0.35
CA ILE A 14 5.19 -6.65 0.28
C ILE A 14 4.45 -8.00 0.26
N ILE A 15 4.86 -8.93 -0.61
CA ILE A 15 4.20 -10.24 -0.75
C ILE A 15 4.31 -11.06 0.54
N GLU A 16 5.48 -11.07 1.16
CA GLU A 16 5.71 -11.77 2.42
C GLU A 16 4.91 -11.16 3.57
N TYR A 17 4.91 -9.84 3.71
CA TYR A 17 4.12 -9.14 4.72
C TYR A 17 2.63 -9.49 4.62
N TYR A 18 2.04 -9.40 3.43
CA TYR A 18 0.62 -9.73 3.29
C TYR A 18 0.33 -11.21 3.50
N ASN A 19 1.14 -12.13 2.95
CA ASN A 19 0.88 -13.56 3.09
C ASN A 19 1.12 -14.08 4.51
N ASN A 20 2.15 -13.60 5.19
CA ASN A 20 2.60 -14.15 6.47
C ASN A 20 2.02 -13.41 7.68
N GLU A 21 1.68 -12.11 7.55
CA GLU A 21 1.17 -11.32 8.67
C GLU A 21 -0.32 -10.99 8.52
N CYS A 22 -0.76 -10.57 7.33
CA CYS A 22 -2.11 -10.05 7.16
C CYS A 22 -3.15 -11.10 6.76
N LEU A 23 -2.78 -12.06 5.90
CA LEU A 23 -3.68 -13.03 5.27
C LEU A 23 -3.63 -14.43 5.90
N GLN A 24 -2.66 -14.69 6.79
CA GLN A 24 -2.36 -16.03 7.31
C GLN A 24 -3.59 -16.80 7.81
N GLU A 25 -4.54 -16.13 8.46
CA GLU A 25 -5.75 -16.75 9.03
C GLU A 25 -7.04 -16.33 8.32
N ARG A 26 -6.92 -15.64 7.18
CA ARG A 26 -8.08 -15.11 6.44
C ARG A 26 -8.61 -16.13 5.46
N LYS A 27 -9.93 -16.07 5.23
CA LYS A 27 -10.64 -16.99 4.33
C LYS A 27 -11.64 -16.26 3.46
N ILE A 28 -11.86 -16.81 2.27
CA ILE A 28 -12.95 -16.48 1.34
C ILE A 28 -13.55 -17.82 0.89
N PHE A 29 -14.86 -17.99 1.01
CA PHE A 29 -15.56 -19.28 0.74
C PHE A 29 -14.89 -20.48 1.45
N ASP A 30 -14.53 -20.30 2.71
CA ASP A 30 -13.81 -21.28 3.56
C ASP A 30 -12.41 -21.70 3.08
N GLN A 31 -11.91 -21.12 2.00
CA GLN A 31 -10.56 -21.34 1.50
C GLN A 31 -9.60 -20.28 2.06
N GLN A 32 -8.42 -20.72 2.49
CA GLN A 32 -7.37 -19.81 2.95
C GLN A 32 -6.87 -18.97 1.79
N ILE A 33 -6.79 -17.65 1.99
CA ILE A 33 -6.37 -16.72 0.93
C ILE A 33 -4.87 -16.49 0.96
N LYS A 34 -4.27 -16.37 -0.23
CA LYS A 34 -2.84 -16.07 -0.41
C LYS A 34 -2.62 -15.38 -1.74
N ILE A 35 -1.71 -14.40 -1.77
CA ILE A 35 -1.17 -13.85 -3.01
C ILE A 35 -0.11 -14.82 -3.51
N ASN A 36 -0.51 -15.76 -4.37
CA ASN A 36 0.33 -16.88 -4.79
C ASN A 36 1.34 -16.48 -5.87
N ILE A 37 2.41 -15.80 -5.43
CA ILE A 37 3.60 -15.51 -6.23
C ILE A 37 4.76 -16.34 -5.68
N ASP A 38 5.49 -17.03 -6.56
CA ASP A 38 6.68 -17.77 -6.17
C ASP A 38 7.85 -16.79 -6.01
N VAL A 39 8.43 -16.73 -4.80
CA VAL A 39 9.60 -15.91 -4.50
C VAL A 39 10.82 -16.31 -5.36
N LYS A 40 10.87 -17.56 -5.83
CA LYS A 40 11.90 -17.99 -6.79
C LYS A 40 11.75 -17.32 -8.15
N GLU A 41 10.51 -17.14 -8.63
CA GLU A 41 10.23 -16.40 -9.88
C GLU A 41 10.78 -14.96 -9.77
N ILE A 42 10.68 -14.32 -8.59
CA ILE A 42 11.23 -12.97 -8.37
C ILE A 42 12.74 -12.98 -8.63
N LYS A 43 13.48 -13.93 -8.06
CA LYS A 43 14.95 -13.97 -8.16
C LYS A 43 15.43 -14.11 -9.59
N GLU A 44 14.71 -14.85 -10.42
CA GLU A 44 15.01 -15.11 -11.84
C GLU A 44 14.72 -13.94 -12.79
N ILE A 45 14.04 -12.87 -12.32
CA ILE A 45 13.76 -11.69 -13.15
C ILE A 45 15.04 -10.90 -13.45
N GLU A 46 15.35 -10.73 -14.73
CA GLU A 46 16.53 -10.03 -15.22
C GLU A 46 16.20 -8.70 -15.93
N SER A 47 14.96 -8.53 -16.39
CA SER A 47 14.54 -7.35 -17.17
C SER A 47 13.40 -6.56 -16.53
N THR A 48 13.24 -5.31 -16.98
CA THR A 48 12.17 -4.43 -16.54
C THR A 48 10.80 -4.93 -17.00
N GLU A 49 10.72 -5.50 -18.19
CA GLU A 49 9.48 -6.06 -18.78
C GLU A 49 9.02 -7.28 -17.99
N GLN A 50 9.93 -8.19 -17.66
CA GLN A 50 9.62 -9.36 -16.83
C GLN A 50 9.08 -8.94 -15.45
N PHE A 51 9.66 -7.90 -14.85
CA PHE A 51 9.19 -7.36 -13.58
C PHE A 51 7.80 -6.72 -13.69
N SER A 52 7.52 -5.97 -14.75
CA SER A 52 6.18 -5.43 -15.01
C SER A 52 5.14 -6.53 -15.15
N LEU A 53 5.43 -7.62 -15.87
CA LEU A 53 4.52 -8.76 -15.99
C LEU A 53 4.25 -9.44 -14.64
N LEU A 54 5.26 -9.51 -13.76
CA LEU A 54 5.08 -10.05 -12.41
C LEU A 54 4.16 -9.16 -11.56
N ILE A 55 4.32 -7.84 -11.63
CA ILE A 55 3.44 -6.88 -10.96
C ILE A 55 2.00 -7.06 -11.44
N GLU A 56 1.77 -7.10 -12.76
CA GLU A 56 0.45 -7.30 -13.35
C GLU A 56 -0.19 -8.64 -12.93
N LYS A 57 0.61 -9.71 -12.82
CA LYS A 57 0.17 -11.00 -12.28
C LYS A 57 -0.30 -10.86 -10.83
N ALA A 58 0.44 -10.14 -9.98
CA ALA A 58 0.06 -9.92 -8.59
C ALA A 58 -1.21 -9.07 -8.46
N GLU A 59 -1.33 -7.99 -9.23
CA GLU A 59 -2.54 -7.15 -9.29
C GLU A 59 -3.76 -7.99 -9.70
N THR A 60 -3.60 -8.85 -10.71
CA THR A 60 -4.67 -9.75 -11.16
C THR A 60 -5.12 -10.69 -10.05
N ILE A 61 -4.18 -11.32 -9.34
CA ILE A 61 -4.50 -12.21 -8.22
C ILE A 61 -5.27 -11.45 -7.12
N ILE A 62 -4.79 -10.28 -6.72
CA ILE A 62 -5.43 -9.49 -5.66
C ILE A 62 -6.84 -9.05 -6.09
N ASN A 63 -7.01 -8.62 -7.34
CA ASN A 63 -8.32 -8.22 -7.86
C ASN A 63 -9.30 -9.39 -7.91
N ASN A 64 -8.85 -10.59 -8.29
CA ASN A 64 -9.68 -11.79 -8.23
C ASN A 64 -10.12 -12.10 -6.80
N LEU A 65 -9.20 -12.07 -5.83
CA LEU A 65 -9.54 -12.26 -4.41
C LEU A 65 -10.56 -11.21 -3.91
N ARG A 66 -10.47 -9.96 -4.37
CA ARG A 66 -11.46 -8.92 -4.03
C ARG A 66 -12.82 -9.19 -4.64
N GLN A 67 -12.87 -9.66 -5.88
CA GLN A 67 -14.12 -10.05 -6.54
C GLN A 67 -14.77 -11.23 -5.81
N GLU A 68 -13.99 -12.25 -5.46
CA GLU A 68 -14.48 -13.39 -4.66
C GLU A 68 -14.96 -12.93 -3.28
N ASN A 69 -14.25 -12.01 -2.62
CA ASN A 69 -14.66 -11.44 -1.34
C ASN A 69 -16.03 -10.73 -1.46
N GLN A 70 -16.25 -9.97 -2.53
CA GLN A 70 -17.52 -9.30 -2.81
C GLN A 70 -18.64 -10.30 -3.10
N ALA A 71 -18.37 -11.39 -3.84
CA ALA A 71 -19.36 -12.41 -4.15
C ALA A 71 -19.92 -13.10 -2.89
N GLN A 72 -19.19 -13.12 -1.77
CA GLN A 72 -19.71 -13.66 -0.50
C GLN A 72 -20.93 -12.88 0.02
N LEU A 73 -21.09 -11.61 -0.36
CA LEU A 73 -22.24 -10.80 0.04
C LEU A 73 -23.55 -11.19 -0.66
N GLU A 74 -23.49 -12.05 -1.70
CA GLU A 74 -24.69 -12.62 -2.32
C GLU A 74 -25.39 -13.63 -1.38
N ASN A 75 -24.67 -14.17 -0.39
CA ASN A 75 -25.25 -15.00 0.64
C ASN A 75 -25.77 -14.14 1.80
N GLU A 76 -27.10 -14.07 1.95
CA GLU A 76 -27.77 -13.28 3.00
C GLU A 76 -27.34 -13.65 4.43
N SER A 77 -26.82 -14.86 4.65
CA SER A 77 -26.35 -15.33 5.96
C SER A 77 -24.86 -15.06 6.23
N PHE A 78 -24.15 -14.46 5.28
CA PHE A 78 -22.71 -14.22 5.39
C PHE A 78 -22.40 -13.13 6.42
N ASP A 79 -21.35 -13.36 7.24
CA ASP A 79 -20.89 -12.37 8.19
C ASP A 79 -20.17 -11.21 7.47
N VAL A 80 -20.88 -10.11 7.35
CA VAL A 80 -20.42 -8.83 6.80
C VAL A 80 -19.11 -8.32 7.43
N LYS A 81 -18.80 -8.71 8.66
CA LYS A 81 -17.54 -8.36 9.32
C LYS A 81 -16.35 -9.03 8.65
N ILE A 82 -16.51 -10.27 8.19
CA ILE A 82 -15.48 -11.02 7.46
C ILE A 82 -15.18 -10.33 6.13
N PHE A 83 -16.23 -9.95 5.39
CA PHE A 83 -16.07 -9.16 4.15
C PHE A 83 -15.28 -7.88 4.41
N ALA A 84 -15.66 -7.11 5.43
CA ALA A 84 -15.03 -5.82 5.71
C ALA A 84 -13.55 -5.96 6.06
N LYS A 85 -13.18 -6.94 6.90
CA LYS A 85 -11.78 -7.22 7.26
C LYS A 85 -10.96 -7.59 6.03
N ASN A 86 -11.47 -8.50 5.21
CA ASN A 86 -10.80 -8.92 3.99
C ASN A 86 -10.65 -7.74 3.01
N GLU A 87 -11.68 -6.91 2.84
CA GLU A 87 -11.66 -5.78 1.90
C GLU A 87 -10.63 -4.72 2.32
N VAL A 88 -10.49 -4.42 3.62
CA VAL A 88 -9.45 -3.50 4.11
C VAL A 88 -8.06 -4.03 3.76
N ILE A 89 -7.79 -5.31 4.00
CA ILE A 89 -6.48 -5.91 3.75
C ILE A 89 -6.19 -5.98 2.25
N LEU A 90 -7.13 -6.52 1.46
CA LEU A 90 -6.95 -6.70 0.02
C LEU A 90 -6.88 -5.36 -0.73
N SER A 91 -7.66 -4.36 -0.33
CA SER A 91 -7.51 -3.00 -0.88
C SER A 91 -6.15 -2.41 -0.57
N SER A 92 -5.61 -2.67 0.62
CA SER A 92 -4.28 -2.21 1.01
C SER A 92 -3.18 -2.92 0.22
N ALA A 93 -3.31 -4.24 0.02
CA ALA A 93 -2.39 -5.01 -0.82
C ALA A 93 -2.40 -4.51 -2.27
N ASN A 94 -3.59 -4.26 -2.83
CA ASN A 94 -3.73 -3.73 -4.18
C ASN A 94 -2.99 -2.39 -4.33
N THR A 95 -3.23 -1.43 -3.42
CA THR A 95 -2.55 -0.13 -3.48
C THR A 95 -1.05 -0.22 -3.22
N ALA A 96 -0.57 -1.18 -2.43
CA ALA A 96 0.87 -1.42 -2.26
C ALA A 96 1.53 -1.76 -3.60
N ILE A 97 0.94 -2.72 -4.33
CA ILE A 97 1.42 -3.16 -5.64
C ILE A 97 1.29 -2.06 -6.69
N GLU A 98 0.14 -1.37 -6.77
CA GLU A 98 -0.06 -0.23 -7.68
C GLU A 98 0.95 0.89 -7.42
N SER A 99 1.22 1.19 -6.15
CA SER A 99 2.19 2.23 -5.77
C SER A 99 3.62 1.84 -6.15
N LEU A 100 3.98 0.57 -6.00
CA LEU A 100 5.25 0.05 -6.45
C LEU A 100 5.37 0.11 -7.98
N ALA A 101 4.30 -0.25 -8.71
CA ALA A 101 4.22 -0.19 -10.16
C ALA A 101 4.40 1.24 -10.68
N GLU A 102 3.71 2.20 -10.05
CA GLU A 102 3.81 3.62 -10.40
C GLU A 102 5.22 4.15 -10.10
N ALA A 103 5.79 3.82 -8.93
CA ALA A 103 7.14 4.19 -8.57
C ALA A 103 8.16 3.60 -9.56
N PHE A 104 8.00 2.33 -9.96
CA PHE A 104 8.86 1.66 -10.93
C PHE A 104 8.84 2.37 -12.29
N LYS A 105 7.64 2.68 -12.80
CA LYS A 105 7.47 3.43 -14.05
C LYS A 105 8.11 4.81 -13.97
N ASN A 106 7.83 5.56 -12.91
CA ASN A 106 8.36 6.91 -12.71
C ASN A 106 9.90 6.91 -12.61
N VAL A 107 10.47 5.98 -11.84
CA VAL A 107 11.92 5.87 -11.67
C VAL A 107 12.59 5.47 -12.98
N ASN A 108 12.08 4.47 -13.70
CA ASN A 108 12.67 4.07 -14.98
C ASN A 108 12.65 5.20 -16.01
N PHE A 109 11.56 5.98 -16.05
CA PHE A 109 11.47 7.17 -16.88
C PHE A 109 12.52 8.23 -16.48
N LEU A 110 12.59 8.59 -15.20
CA LEU A 110 13.49 9.64 -14.70
C LEU A 110 14.97 9.26 -14.74
N LEU A 111 15.30 7.97 -14.71
CA LEU A 111 16.66 7.49 -14.94
C LEU A 111 17.13 7.74 -16.37
N ALA A 112 16.22 7.70 -17.34
CA ALA A 112 16.55 8.05 -18.72
C ALA A 112 16.88 9.55 -18.83
N GLU A 113 16.29 10.38 -17.97
CA GLU A 113 16.46 11.84 -17.96
C GLU A 113 17.52 12.35 -16.96
N GLY A 114 18.02 11.50 -16.05
CA GLY A 114 19.03 11.86 -15.05
C GLY A 114 18.52 12.77 -13.92
N GLN A 115 17.22 12.72 -13.57
CA GLN A 115 16.57 13.72 -12.71
C GLN A 115 16.23 13.25 -11.29
N ILE A 116 16.63 12.05 -10.88
CA ILE A 116 16.34 11.55 -9.53
C ILE A 116 17.32 12.18 -8.54
N ASN A 117 16.78 12.98 -7.61
CA ASN A 117 17.51 13.55 -6.47
C ASN A 117 16.57 13.65 -5.26
N GLU A 118 17.13 14.00 -4.10
CA GLU A 118 16.38 14.10 -2.85
C GLU A 118 15.19 15.06 -2.94
N LYS A 119 15.35 16.21 -3.62
CA LYS A 119 14.27 17.19 -3.81
C LYS A 119 13.10 16.62 -4.62
N PHE A 120 13.38 15.79 -5.62
CA PHE A 120 12.34 15.09 -6.37
C PHE A 120 11.61 14.07 -5.49
N ALA A 121 12.36 13.21 -4.78
CA ALA A 121 11.80 12.22 -3.87
C ALA A 121 10.90 12.86 -2.81
N LEU A 122 11.40 13.93 -2.17
CA LEU A 122 10.66 14.72 -1.20
C LEU A 122 9.34 15.23 -1.78
N ARG A 123 9.37 15.89 -2.94
CA ARG A 123 8.15 16.40 -3.60
C ARG A 123 7.15 15.30 -3.91
N LYS A 124 7.61 14.13 -4.37
CA LYS A 124 6.73 13.00 -4.69
C LYS A 124 6.04 12.47 -3.43
N VAL A 125 6.80 12.24 -2.36
CA VAL A 125 6.28 11.78 -1.07
C VAL A 125 5.30 12.79 -0.46
N LEU A 126 5.67 14.08 -0.45
CA LEU A 126 4.79 15.15 0.04
C LEU A 126 3.49 15.25 -0.77
N SER A 127 3.56 15.10 -2.10
CA SER A 127 2.38 15.08 -2.96
C SER A 127 1.43 13.93 -2.62
N ILE A 128 1.97 12.75 -2.34
CA ILE A 128 1.18 11.57 -1.92
C ILE A 128 0.55 11.82 -0.55
N ALA A 129 1.31 12.36 0.41
CA ALA A 129 0.81 12.70 1.74
C ALA A 129 -0.35 13.73 1.67
N LEU A 130 -0.21 14.78 0.86
CA LEU A 130 -1.26 15.78 0.65
C LEU A 130 -2.53 15.19 0.02
N ASN A 131 -2.37 14.30 -0.97
CA ASN A 131 -3.50 13.59 -1.57
C ASN A 131 -4.21 12.69 -0.55
N LEU A 132 -3.45 11.96 0.27
CA LEU A 132 -4.00 11.15 1.36
C LEU A 132 -4.77 11.98 2.38
N ILE A 133 -4.23 13.12 2.79
CA ILE A 133 -4.93 14.07 3.69
C ILE A 133 -6.24 14.53 3.07
N SER A 134 -6.23 14.94 1.80
CA SER A 134 -7.44 15.35 1.09
C SER A 134 -8.50 14.26 1.05
N LYS A 135 -8.12 13.00 0.74
CA LYS A 135 -9.02 11.85 0.77
C LYS A 135 -9.61 11.60 2.16
N TYR A 136 -8.79 11.69 3.20
CA TYR A 136 -9.25 11.57 4.59
C TYR A 136 -10.23 12.69 4.95
N GLU A 137 -9.95 13.93 4.59
CA GLU A 137 -10.83 15.08 4.86
C GLU A 137 -12.17 14.98 4.13
N GLN A 138 -12.23 14.28 3.01
CA GLN A 138 -13.47 13.99 2.29
C GLN A 138 -14.29 12.83 2.90
N LEU A 139 -13.75 12.09 3.88
CA LEU A 139 -14.53 11.06 4.55
C LEU A 139 -15.69 11.69 5.35
N PRO A 140 -16.88 11.04 5.36
CA PRO A 140 -17.95 11.40 6.27
C PRO A 140 -17.47 11.43 7.72
N ASN A 141 -17.90 12.45 8.50
CA ASN A 141 -17.46 12.63 9.89
C ASN A 141 -17.70 11.40 10.77
N ARG A 142 -18.72 10.59 10.49
CA ARG A 142 -18.98 9.33 11.21
C ARG A 142 -17.86 8.30 11.06
N LEU A 143 -17.13 8.30 9.93
CA LEU A 143 -16.02 7.38 9.64
C LEU A 143 -14.67 7.89 10.19
N LYS A 144 -14.57 9.20 10.46
CA LYS A 144 -13.38 9.83 11.08
C LYS A 144 -13.32 9.64 12.61
N LYS A 145 -14.21 8.83 13.19
CA LYS A 145 -14.29 8.63 14.65
C LYS A 145 -13.23 7.65 15.20
N SER A 146 -12.51 6.93 14.34
CA SER A 146 -11.39 6.09 14.80
C SER A 146 -10.24 6.99 15.24
N GLN A 147 -9.88 6.89 16.51
CA GLN A 147 -8.74 7.61 17.08
C GLN A 147 -7.42 7.13 16.43
N GLU A 148 -7.33 5.85 16.11
CA GLU A 148 -6.18 5.23 15.45
C GLU A 148 -5.94 5.82 14.08
N LEU A 149 -6.99 5.91 13.25
CA LEU A 149 -6.88 6.53 11.92
C LEU A 149 -6.55 8.02 12.06
N SER A 150 -7.15 8.73 13.02
CA SER A 150 -6.82 10.14 13.26
C SER A 150 -5.34 10.32 13.64
N ASN A 151 -4.80 9.47 14.52
CA ASN A 151 -3.40 9.52 14.95
C ASN A 151 -2.43 9.28 13.78
N ILE A 152 -2.76 8.36 12.87
CA ILE A 152 -2.00 8.14 11.64
C ILE A 152 -2.05 9.40 10.78
N MET A 153 -3.25 9.96 10.57
CA MET A 153 -3.42 11.13 9.73
C MET A 153 -2.73 12.38 10.28
N ASP A 154 -2.64 12.53 11.60
CA ASP A 154 -1.86 13.60 12.22
C ASP A 154 -0.35 13.45 11.95
N LYS A 155 0.17 12.21 11.94
CA LYS A 155 1.56 11.95 11.52
C LYS A 155 1.77 12.19 10.02
N VAL A 156 0.80 11.84 9.18
CA VAL A 156 0.84 12.15 7.73
C VAL A 156 0.85 13.67 7.50
N LYS A 157 0.06 14.44 8.26
CA LYS A 157 0.11 15.92 8.25
C LYS A 157 1.45 16.45 8.76
N PHE A 158 2.07 15.79 9.72
CA PHE A 158 3.39 16.19 10.18
C PHE A 158 4.44 15.99 9.08
N ILE A 159 4.38 14.88 8.34
CA ILE A 159 5.25 14.60 7.18
C ILE A 159 5.22 15.75 6.16
N THR A 160 4.08 16.42 5.95
CA THR A 160 4.00 17.50 4.95
C THR A 160 4.85 18.73 5.27
N ASN A 161 5.36 18.83 6.50
CA ASN A 161 6.22 19.93 6.95
C ASN A 161 7.71 19.54 7.05
N LEU A 162 8.05 18.30 6.73
CA LEU A 162 9.43 17.82 6.79
C LEU A 162 10.19 18.17 5.52
N GLU A 163 11.49 18.44 5.67
CA GLU A 163 12.36 18.90 4.58
C GLU A 163 13.39 17.84 4.15
N SER A 164 13.47 16.71 4.86
CA SER A 164 14.40 15.62 4.56
C SER A 164 13.69 14.27 4.44
N ILE A 165 14.17 13.43 3.52
CA ILE A 165 13.64 12.06 3.35
C ILE A 165 13.92 11.18 4.57
N ASP A 166 15.03 11.41 5.28
CA ASP A 166 15.42 10.64 6.46
C ASP A 166 14.45 10.88 7.63
N GLU A 167 14.05 12.13 7.83
CA GLU A 167 13.04 12.50 8.83
C GLU A 167 11.68 11.87 8.50
N ILE A 168 11.32 11.86 7.21
CA ILE A 168 10.10 11.22 6.75
C ILE A 168 10.16 9.71 6.96
N LEU A 169 11.31 9.07 6.75
CA LEU A 169 11.49 7.64 7.01
C LEU A 169 11.29 7.28 8.49
N ILE A 170 11.79 8.11 9.40
CA ILE A 170 11.56 7.90 10.84
C ILE A 170 10.06 7.95 11.14
N LYS A 171 9.36 8.95 10.59
CA LYS A 171 7.90 9.09 10.78
C LYS A 171 7.09 8.00 10.08
N SER A 172 7.52 7.52 8.93
CA SER A 172 6.84 6.43 8.21
C SER A 172 6.89 5.11 9.00
N ARG A 173 7.99 4.84 9.71
CA ARG A 173 8.09 3.69 10.61
C ARG A 173 7.11 3.78 11.78
N GLU A 174 6.93 4.96 12.38
CA GLU A 174 5.91 5.18 13.42
C GLU A 174 4.49 4.92 12.85
N ILE A 175 4.22 5.39 11.64
CA ILE A 175 2.94 5.17 10.94
C ILE A 175 2.71 3.68 10.68
N LEU A 176 3.72 2.93 10.21
CA LEU A 176 3.60 1.50 9.95
C LEU A 176 3.20 0.71 11.21
N VAL A 177 3.83 1.03 12.36
CA VAL A 177 3.50 0.40 13.64
C VAL A 177 2.05 0.65 14.05
N GLU A 178 1.53 1.87 13.83
CA GLU A 178 0.12 2.18 14.12
C GLU A 178 -0.83 1.55 13.11
N HIS A 179 -0.45 1.50 11.84
CA HIS A 179 -1.21 0.86 10.78
C HIS A 179 -1.37 -0.65 11.02
N ASN A 180 -0.33 -1.34 11.50
CA ASN A 180 -0.41 -2.76 11.86
C ASN A 180 -1.43 -3.02 12.99
N LYS A 181 -1.62 -2.06 13.90
CA LYS A 181 -2.69 -2.14 14.91
C LYS A 181 -4.07 -2.06 14.25
N ILE A 182 -4.25 -1.17 13.28
CA ILE A 182 -5.52 -1.05 12.56
C ILE A 182 -5.91 -2.36 11.84
N LEU A 183 -4.96 -3.02 11.18
CA LEU A 183 -5.22 -4.29 10.47
C LEU A 183 -5.58 -5.47 11.39
N SER A 184 -5.20 -5.39 12.67
CA SER A 184 -5.45 -6.43 13.68
C SER A 184 -6.68 -6.14 14.55
N LEU A 185 -7.29 -4.95 14.46
CA LEU A 185 -8.42 -4.57 15.30
C LEU A 185 -9.76 -4.96 14.68
N ASP A 186 -10.49 -5.82 15.38
CA ASP A 186 -11.90 -6.17 15.10
C ASP A 186 -12.87 -4.98 15.18
N HIS A 187 -12.40 -3.81 15.63
CA HIS A 187 -13.17 -2.58 15.83
C HIS A 187 -12.81 -1.44 14.85
N PHE A 188 -11.89 -1.65 13.91
CA PHE A 188 -11.50 -0.60 12.95
C PHE A 188 -12.70 -0.09 12.14
N VAL A 189 -13.63 -0.99 11.84
CA VAL A 189 -14.94 -0.64 11.33
C VAL A 189 -15.89 -0.51 12.53
N ASN A 190 -16.33 0.71 12.83
CA ASN A 190 -17.41 0.89 13.80
C ASN A 190 -18.72 0.43 13.16
N TYR A 191 -19.09 -0.82 13.41
CA TYR A 191 -20.30 -1.44 12.85
C TYR A 191 -21.60 -0.75 13.32
N ASP A 192 -21.57 -0.03 14.44
CA ASP A 192 -22.72 0.78 14.93
C ASP A 192 -22.81 2.16 14.22
N ALA A 193 -21.74 2.56 13.51
CA ALA A 193 -21.70 3.79 12.70
C ALA A 193 -21.96 3.51 11.20
N LEU A 194 -22.10 2.25 10.82
CA LEU A 194 -22.51 1.83 9.50
C LEU A 194 -24.01 2.08 9.34
N VAL A 195 -24.41 2.65 8.21
CA VAL A 195 -25.83 2.89 7.92
C VAL A 195 -26.54 1.53 7.80
N GLU A 196 -27.65 1.33 8.52
CA GLU A 196 -28.56 0.20 8.29
C GLU A 196 -29.01 0.25 6.82
N GLU A 197 -28.88 -0.88 6.11
CA GLU A 197 -29.08 -1.05 4.66
C GLU A 197 -27.92 -0.52 3.78
N TYR A 198 -27.35 -1.39 2.92
CA TYR A 198 -26.42 -1.22 1.77
C TYR A 198 -25.29 -0.16 1.79
N GLY A 199 -25.46 1.02 2.38
CA GLY A 199 -24.48 2.09 2.53
C GLY A 199 -23.26 1.70 3.38
N TRP A 200 -23.38 0.68 4.23
CA TRP A 200 -22.26 0.18 5.01
C TRP A 200 -21.12 -0.39 4.16
N VAL A 201 -21.44 -1.07 3.04
CA VAL A 201 -20.43 -1.59 2.10
C VAL A 201 -19.64 -0.43 1.49
N HIS A 202 -20.34 0.63 1.08
CA HIS A 202 -19.71 1.83 0.54
C HIS A 202 -18.81 2.53 1.57
N ASP A 203 -19.22 2.54 2.84
CA ASP A 203 -18.44 3.13 3.93
C ASP A 203 -17.17 2.31 4.20
N VAL A 204 -17.26 0.98 4.22
CA VAL A 204 -16.09 0.08 4.29
C VAL A 204 -15.15 0.34 3.12
N VAL A 205 -15.65 0.39 1.89
CA VAL A 205 -14.81 0.64 0.70
C VAL A 205 -14.13 2.01 0.77
N LYS A 206 -14.80 3.06 1.25
CA LYS A 206 -14.19 4.39 1.43
C LYS A 206 -13.10 4.38 2.49
N LEU A 207 -13.34 3.71 3.61
CA LEU A 207 -12.39 3.58 4.71
C LEU A 207 -11.16 2.78 4.24
N SER A 208 -11.38 1.65 3.56
CA SER A 208 -10.33 0.83 2.94
C SER A 208 -9.47 1.63 1.96
N LYS A 209 -10.07 2.53 1.17
CA LYS A 209 -9.30 3.40 0.25
C LYS A 209 -8.37 4.37 0.97
N VAL A 210 -8.79 4.95 2.10
CA VAL A 210 -7.91 5.84 2.88
C VAL A 210 -6.82 5.03 3.56
N ASN A 211 -7.18 3.88 4.15
CA ASN A 211 -6.22 2.94 4.74
C ASN A 211 -5.15 2.50 3.73
N ALA A 212 -5.58 2.08 2.54
CA ALA A 212 -4.71 1.69 1.45
C ALA A 212 -3.81 2.84 0.98
N GLY A 213 -4.30 4.08 1.02
CA GLY A 213 -3.48 5.26 0.73
C GLY A 213 -2.32 5.49 1.71
N VAL A 214 -2.47 5.08 2.98
CA VAL A 214 -1.37 5.08 3.96
C VAL A 214 -0.27 4.14 3.49
N ILE A 215 -0.62 2.92 3.07
CA ILE A 215 0.36 1.95 2.53
C ILE A 215 1.05 2.48 1.29
N GLY A 216 0.30 3.11 0.36
CA GLY A 216 0.90 3.72 -0.83
C GLY A 216 1.95 4.78 -0.51
N LEU A 217 1.74 5.57 0.55
CA LEU A 217 2.74 6.50 1.07
C LEU A 217 3.98 5.76 1.59
N LEU A 218 3.80 4.71 2.41
CA LEU A 218 4.91 3.94 2.99
C LEU A 218 5.79 3.30 1.92
N VAL A 219 5.20 2.66 0.91
CA VAL A 219 5.93 2.05 -0.22
C VAL A 219 6.78 3.09 -0.96
N ASN A 220 6.22 4.27 -1.23
CA ASN A 220 6.97 5.33 -1.91
C ASN A 220 8.14 5.84 -1.06
N VAL A 221 7.92 6.05 0.24
CA VAL A 221 8.99 6.48 1.16
C VAL A 221 10.15 5.48 1.15
N GLU A 222 9.84 4.18 1.24
CA GLU A 222 10.85 3.12 1.25
C GLU A 222 11.63 3.03 -0.07
N VAL A 223 10.93 2.98 -1.21
CA VAL A 223 11.57 2.92 -2.54
C VAL A 223 12.49 4.12 -2.77
N PHE A 224 12.02 5.34 -2.49
CA PHE A 224 12.85 6.53 -2.72
C PHE A 224 14.02 6.61 -1.74
N ASN A 225 13.84 6.19 -0.49
CA ASN A 225 14.93 6.10 0.47
C ASN A 225 16.03 5.13 0.00
N ASP A 226 15.65 3.92 -0.46
CA ASP A 226 16.61 2.93 -0.94
C ASP A 226 17.34 3.41 -2.21
N ILE A 227 16.64 4.11 -3.10
CA ILE A 227 17.26 4.72 -4.30
C ILE A 227 18.29 5.80 -3.92
N LEU A 228 17.96 6.65 -2.95
CA LEU A 228 18.84 7.75 -2.52
C LEU A 228 20.06 7.22 -1.77
N SER A 229 19.85 6.36 -0.78
CA SER A 229 20.93 5.80 0.06
C SER A 229 21.97 5.02 -0.75
N LEU A 230 21.55 4.33 -1.82
CA LEU A 230 22.44 3.57 -2.68
C LEU A 230 23.07 4.38 -3.82
N ASN A 231 22.74 5.68 -3.94
CA ASN A 231 23.23 6.57 -4.99
C ASN A 231 23.10 6.00 -6.41
N VAL A 232 22.15 5.09 -6.64
CA VAL A 232 22.03 4.31 -7.89
C VAL A 232 21.75 5.16 -9.13
N TYR A 233 21.24 6.37 -8.95
CA TYR A 233 21.01 7.37 -9.99
C TYR A 233 22.30 8.03 -10.51
N THR A 234 23.39 8.04 -9.74
CA THR A 234 24.66 8.68 -10.13
C THR A 234 25.60 7.78 -10.93
N ASN A 235 25.41 6.46 -10.89
CA ASN A 235 26.34 5.50 -11.50
C ASN A 235 26.35 5.52 -13.04
N LYS A 236 25.30 6.06 -13.71
CA LYS A 236 25.30 6.25 -15.16
C LYS A 236 26.12 7.47 -15.61
N GLN A 237 26.24 8.52 -14.80
CA GLN A 237 27.01 9.72 -15.15
C GLN A 237 28.54 9.50 -15.07
N ARG A 238 29.00 8.45 -14.37
CA ARG A 238 30.43 8.11 -14.27
C ARG A 238 30.95 7.20 -15.39
N MET A 239 30.09 6.76 -16.31
CA MET A 239 30.46 5.89 -17.44
C MET A 239 30.53 6.64 -18.78
N VAL A 240 30.61 7.97 -18.76
CA VAL A 240 30.81 8.83 -19.95
C VAL A 240 32.14 9.56 -19.83
#